data_AF-A0A2M8FRZ4-F1
#
_entry.id   AF-A0A2M8FRZ4-F1
#
_cell.length_a   1.000
_cell.length_b   1.000
_cell.length_c   1.000
_cell.angle_alpha   90.00
_cell.angle_beta   90.00
_cell.angle_gamma   90.00
#
_symmetry.space_group_name_H-M   'P 1'
#
loop_
_entity.id
_entity.type
_entity.pdbx_description
1 polymer ?
#
loop_
_entity_poly.entity_id
_entity_poly.type
_entity_poly.pdbx_seq_one_letter_code
_entity_poly.pdbx_strand_id
1 'polypeptide(L)' 'MPLQRKKIFLELQAQTNQSPYLIDVEKAEGIYIWDKSGKKYMDMIAGVAVTNIG' A
#
# COMPACT_ATOMS: atom_id res chain seq x y z
N MET A 1 2.05 -4.67 15.56
CA MET A 1 1.05 -5.72 15.24
C MET A 1 0.27 -5.32 13.98
N PRO A 2 0.49 -5.98 12.83
CA PRO A 2 -0.18 -5.71 11.54
C PRO A 2 -1.72 -5.67 11.63
N LEU A 3 -2.29 -6.48 12.53
CA LEU A 3 -3.73 -6.54 12.81
C LEU A 3 -4.34 -5.17 13.16
N GLN A 4 -3.61 -4.29 13.85
CA GLN A 4 -4.15 -3.01 14.29
C GLN A 4 -4.35 -2.03 13.14
N ARG A 5 -3.38 -1.91 12.22
CA ARG A 5 -3.49 -0.98 11.07
C ARG A 5 -4.58 -1.39 10.10
N LYS A 6 -4.65 -2.67 9.75
CA LYS A 6 -5.67 -3.20 8.84
C LYS A 6 -7.08 -2.96 9.39
N LYS A 7 -7.28 -3.19 10.69
CA LYS A 7 -8.55 -2.92 11.36
C LYS A 7 -8.92 -1.43 11.31
N ILE A 8 -7.99 -0.55 11.70
CA ILE A 8 -8.19 0.90 11.68
C ILE A 8 -8.54 1.40 10.27
N PHE A 9 -7.83 0.93 9.23
CA PHE A 9 -8.10 1.32 7.86
C PHE A 9 -9.52 0.93 7.41
N LEU A 10 -9.95 -0.30 7.71
CA LEU A 10 -11.27 -0.79 7.31
C LEU A 10 -12.41 -0.12 8.09
N GLU A 11 -12.18 0.25 9.36
CA GLU A 11 -13.20 0.87 10.21
C GLU A 11 -13.31 2.38 10.02
N LEU A 12 -12.20 3.09 9.73
CA LEU A 12 -12.15 4.55 9.74
C LEU A 12 -11.99 5.20 8.35
N GLN A 13 -11.76 4.42 7.29
CA GLN A 13 -11.68 4.96 5.92
C GLN A 13 -12.83 4.47 5.04
N ALA A 14 -13.42 5.39 4.28
CA ALA A 14 -14.40 5.05 3.25
C ALA A 14 -13.68 4.32 2.11
N GLN A 15 -14.10 3.08 1.84
CA GLN A 15 -13.48 2.24 0.81
C GLN A 15 -13.95 2.67 -0.58
N THR A 16 -13.02 2.86 -1.51
CA THR A 16 -13.31 3.22 -2.92
C THR A 16 -13.44 2.00 -3.82
N ASN A 17 -13.11 0.80 -3.31
CA ASN A 17 -13.31 -0.47 -3.99
C ASN A 17 -13.78 -1.54 -2.98
N GLN A 18 -14.32 -2.66 -3.48
CA GLN A 18 -14.83 -3.75 -2.63
C GLN A 18 -13.75 -4.71 -2.12
N SER A 19 -12.51 -4.57 -2.60
CA SER A 19 -11.40 -5.48 -2.28
C SER A 19 -10.10 -4.69 -2.25
N PRO A 20 -9.85 -3.92 -1.18
CA PRO A 20 -8.63 -3.15 -1.05
C PRO A 20 -7.43 -4.09 -0.98
N TYR A 21 -6.30 -3.70 -1.58
CA TYR A 21 -5.10 -4.54 -1.61
C TYR A 21 -4.49 -4.79 -0.23
N LEU A 22 -4.74 -3.90 0.74
CA LEU A 22 -4.34 -4.04 2.15
C LEU A 22 -2.85 -4.37 2.35
N ILE A 23 -1.99 -3.81 1.50
CA ILE A 23 -0.54 -3.95 1.59
C ILE A 23 -0.04 -3.07 2.74
N ASP A 24 0.47 -3.66 3.83
CA ASP A 24 1.09 -2.92 4.94
C ASP A 24 2.54 -2.57 4.55
N VAL A 25 2.68 -1.44 3.86
CA VAL A 25 3.96 -0.95 3.32
C VAL A 25 4.94 -0.64 4.45
N GLU A 26 6.18 -1.10 4.28
CA GLU A 26 7.31 -0.78 5.13
C GLU A 26 8.17 0.34 4.52
N LYS A 27 8.52 0.20 3.23
CA LYS A 27 9.31 1.18 2.49
C LYS A 27 9.00 1.14 0.99
N ALA A 28 9.37 2.20 0.29
CA ALA A 28 9.35 2.29 -1.17
C ALA A 28 10.63 3.00 -1.66
N GLU A 29 11.12 2.62 -2.83
CA GLU A 29 12.34 3.14 -3.45
C GLU A 29 12.29 2.86 -4.97
N GLY A 30 12.35 3.93 -5.77
CA GLY A 30 12.12 3.84 -7.21
C GLY A 30 10.74 3.26 -7.52
N ILE A 31 10.68 2.29 -8.44
CA ILE A 31 9.42 1.63 -8.84
C ILE A 31 8.99 0.48 -7.91
N TYR A 32 9.63 0.31 -6.75
CA TYR A 32 9.42 -0.85 -5.88
C TYR A 32 8.88 -0.45 -4.52
N ILE A 33 7.96 -1.28 -4.04
CA ILE A 33 7.37 -1.20 -2.70
C ILE A 33 7.68 -2.51 -1.97
N TRP A 34 8.09 -2.42 -0.72
CA TRP A 34 8.29 -3.56 0.16
C TRP A 34 7.25 -3.53 1.26
N ASP A 35 6.54 -4.65 1.43
CA ASP A 35 5.71 -4.86 2.61
C ASP A 35 6.56 -5.31 3.80
N LYS A 36 5.96 -5.29 5.00
CA LYS A 36 6.61 -5.75 6.23
C LYS A 36 6.94 -7.25 6.30
N SER A 37 6.45 -8.05 5.35
CA SER A 37 6.89 -9.45 5.22
C SER A 37 8.15 -9.57 4.35
N GLY A 38 8.68 -8.45 3.84
CA GLY A 38 9.82 -8.38 2.95
C GLY A 38 9.45 -8.64 1.48
N LYS A 39 8.17 -8.82 1.15
CA LYS A 39 7.75 -9.07 -0.21
C LYS A 39 7.82 -7.78 -1.03
N LYS A 40 8.47 -7.88 -2.19
CA LYS A 40 8.65 -6.79 -3.14
C LYS A 40 7.53 -6.76 -4.17
N TYR A 41 6.96 -5.59 -4.40
CA TYR A 41 5.96 -5.30 -5.42
C TYR A 41 6.53 -4.25 -6.37
N MET A 42 6.27 -4.42 -7.66
CA MET A 42 6.52 -3.38 -8.66
C MET A 42 5.29 -2.47 -8.72
N ASP A 43 5.50 -1.17 -8.54
CA ASP A 43 4.44 -0.18 -8.63
C ASP A 43 4.08 0.06 -10.10
N MET A 44 2.87 -0.37 -10.50
CA MET A 44 2.29 -0.14 -11.82
C MET A 44 1.20 0.96 -11.80
N ILE A 45 1.03 1.63 -10.67
CA ILE A 45 -0.05 2.60 -10.40
C ILE A 45 0.52 4.03 -10.30
N ALA A 46 1.84 4.20 -10.29
CA ALA A 46 2.57 5.48 -10.16
C ALA A 46 1.97 6.67 -10.95
N GLY A 47 1.28 6.42 -12.07
CA GLY A 47 0.59 7.44 -12.87
C GLY A 47 -0.68 8.07 -12.25
N VAL A 48 -1.32 7.45 -11.24
CA VAL A 48 -2.57 7.97 -10.63
C VAL A 48 -2.31 8.82 -9.39
N ALA A 49 -1.16 8.65 -8.71
CA ALA A 49 -0.82 9.33 -7.46
C ALA A 49 0.35 10.33 -7.56
N VAL A 50 0.84 10.62 -8.78
CA VAL A 50 1.94 11.57 -9.05
C VAL A 50 3.23 11.20 -8.30
N THR A 51 3.75 9.99 -8.51
CA THR A 51 5.14 9.63 -8.18
C THR A 51 6.01 9.82 -9.43
N ASN A 52 6.36 11.08 -9.72
CA ASN A 52 7.11 11.49 -10.92
C ASN A 52 8.55 10.89 -10.99
N ILE A 53 9.15 10.52 -9.86
CA ILE A 53 10.56 10.05 -9.80
C ILE A 53 10.70 8.70 -9.06
N GLY A 54 9.59 8.09 -8.63
CA GLY A 54 9.58 7.01 -7.63
C GLY A 54 9.63 7.53 -6.21
#